data_AF-A0A6J6FS63-F1
#
_entry.id   AF-A0A6J6FS63-F1
#
_cell.length_a   1.000
_cell.length_b   1.000
_cell.length_c   1.000
_cell.angle_alpha   90.00
_cell.angle_beta   90.00
_cell.angle_gamma   90.00
#
_symmetry.space_group_name_H-M   'P 1'
#
loop_
_entity.id
_entity.type
_entity.pdbx_description
1 polymer ?
#
loop_
_entity_poly.entity_id
_entity_poly.type
_entity_poly.pdbx_seq_one_letter_code
_entity_poly.pdbx_strand_id
1 'polypeptide(L)'
;MLNASTLPVTRERKGKTVSDDIRPGIISLRVVGATATDAPEQGALLEAELATQPRSVRPSELLAAFDPPRNEGRVCRTHQWIITDGARREPIPAHATSRAPAEAGAR
;
A
#
# COMPACT_ATOMS: atom_id res chain seq x y z
N MET A 1 -6.12 11.19 15.69
CA MET A 1 -5.86 10.59 14.37
C MET A 1 -5.35 9.15 14.44
N LEU A 2 -4.16 8.86 15.01
CA LEU A 2 -3.62 7.49 15.02
C LEU A 2 -4.46 6.47 15.81
N ASN A 3 -5.18 6.91 16.84
CA ASN A 3 -6.10 6.07 17.63
C ASN A 3 -7.58 6.20 17.23
N ALA A 4 -7.88 6.84 16.10
CA ALA A 4 -9.27 7.01 15.66
C ALA A 4 -9.88 5.66 15.24
N SER A 5 -11.10 5.38 15.69
CA SER A 5 -11.81 4.13 15.37
C SER A 5 -12.31 4.08 13.93
N THR A 6 -12.40 5.22 13.26
CA THR A 6 -12.80 5.38 11.86
C THR A 6 -11.91 6.40 11.18
N LEU A 7 -11.72 6.24 9.87
CA LEU A 7 -10.93 7.15 9.05
C LEU A 7 -11.57 7.25 7.65
N PRO A 8 -12.60 8.10 7.48
CA PRO A 8 -13.30 8.24 6.22
C PRO A 8 -12.45 8.99 5.18
N VAL A 9 -12.42 8.48 3.94
CA VAL A 9 -11.83 9.17 2.79
C VAL A 9 -12.84 9.25 1.66
N THR A 10 -12.76 10.34 0.90
CA THR A 10 -13.66 10.61 -0.22
C THR A 10 -12.92 10.39 -1.54
N ARG A 11 -13.54 9.67 -2.48
CA ARG A 11 -12.98 9.42 -3.82
C ARG A 11 -14.03 9.43 -4.92
N GLU A 12 -13.60 9.67 -6.14
CA GLU A 12 -14.43 9.48 -7.32
C GLU A 12 -14.38 8.02 -7.81
N ARG A 13 -15.54 7.38 -7.94
CA ARG A 13 -15.67 6.04 -8.52
C ARG A 13 -16.83 6.02 -9.51
N LYS A 14 -16.53 5.73 -10.78
CA LYS A 14 -17.52 5.76 -11.88
C LYS A 14 -18.30 7.08 -11.91
N GLY A 15 -17.59 8.20 -11.78
CA GLY A 15 -18.16 9.55 -11.78
C GLY A 15 -19.05 9.89 -10.58
N LYS A 16 -18.98 9.10 -9.49
CA LYS A 16 -19.67 9.37 -8.24
C LYS A 16 -18.66 9.53 -7.11
N THR A 17 -18.87 10.55 -6.31
CA THR A 17 -18.21 10.70 -5.02
C THR A 17 -18.68 9.60 -4.07
N VAL A 18 -17.73 8.81 -3.57
CA VAL A 18 -17.96 7.73 -2.61
C VAL A 18 -17.10 7.98 -1.39
N SER A 19 -17.68 7.86 -0.20
CA SER A 19 -16.96 7.85 1.07
C SER A 19 -16.78 6.42 1.56
N ASP A 20 -15.59 6.10 2.05
CA ASP A 20 -15.22 4.74 2.44
C ASP A 20 -14.26 4.83 3.64
N ASP A 21 -14.44 3.98 4.64
CA ASP A 21 -13.60 3.97 5.85
C ASP A 21 -12.35 3.12 5.60
N ILE A 22 -11.17 3.75 5.60
CA ILE A 22 -9.89 3.05 5.40
C ILE A 22 -9.30 2.49 6.68
N ARG A 23 -9.85 2.81 7.86
CA ARG A 23 -9.28 2.39 9.14
C ARG A 23 -9.07 0.87 9.24
N PRO A 24 -10.01 0.01 8.82
CA PRO A 24 -9.82 -1.45 8.86
C PRO A 24 -8.68 -1.95 7.97
N GLY A 25 -8.30 -1.18 6.95
CA GLY A 25 -7.24 -1.51 6.01
C GLY A 25 -5.85 -1.06 6.42
N ILE A 26 -5.70 -0.35 7.55
CA ILE A 26 -4.39 0.04 8.10
C ILE A 26 -3.96 -1.01 9.11
N ILE A 27 -3.07 -1.92 8.69
CA ILE A 27 -2.60 -3.03 9.53
C ILE A 27 -1.53 -2.53 10.50
N SER A 28 -0.61 -1.69 10.02
CA SER A 28 0.37 -1.01 10.85
C SER A 28 0.74 0.34 10.24
N LEU A 29 1.11 1.29 11.10
CA LEU A 29 1.60 2.60 10.69
C LEU A 29 2.53 3.15 11.76
N ARG A 30 3.74 3.52 11.37
CA ARG A 30 4.70 4.18 12.27
C ARG A 30 5.56 5.20 11.55
N VAL A 31 6.03 6.18 12.31
CA VAL A 31 7.07 7.12 11.87
C VAL A 31 8.42 6.46 12.11
N VAL A 32 9.24 6.36 11.07
CA VAL A 32 10.58 5.74 11.13
C VAL A 32 11.71 6.75 10.99
N GLY A 33 11.40 8.01 10.70
CA GLY A 33 12.39 9.08 10.65
C GLY A 33 11.82 10.38 10.08
N ALA A 34 12.70 11.35 9.90
CA ALA A 34 12.45 12.59 9.16
C ALA A 34 13.21 12.56 7.83
N THR A 35 12.74 13.33 6.85
CA THR A 35 13.48 13.55 5.61
C THR A 35 14.87 14.10 5.91
N ALA A 36 15.82 13.88 5.01
CA ALA A 36 17.17 14.43 5.16
C ALA A 36 17.14 15.96 5.28
N THR A 37 18.08 16.54 6.02
CA THR A 37 18.12 17.98 6.29
C THR A 37 18.31 18.82 5.02
N ASP A 38 18.96 18.26 4.01
CA ASP A 38 19.19 18.85 2.69
C ASP A 38 18.05 18.55 1.69
N ALA A 39 16.99 17.85 2.11
CA ALA A 39 15.83 17.63 1.26
C ALA A 39 15.14 18.97 0.93
N PRO A 40 14.71 19.17 -0.33
CA PRO A 40 14.04 20.40 -0.76
C PRO A 40 12.74 20.67 0.00
N GLU A 41 12.09 19.62 0.51
CA GLU A 41 10.94 19.70 1.38
C GLU A 41 11.15 18.84 2.63
N GLN A 42 10.80 19.39 3.79
CA GLN A 42 10.88 18.69 5.06
C GLN A 42 9.61 17.86 5.31
N GLY A 43 9.77 16.65 5.83
CA GLY A 43 8.68 15.72 6.08
C GLY A 43 9.07 14.54 6.98
N ALA A 44 8.20 13.53 7.02
CA ALA A 44 8.40 12.31 7.80
C ALA A 44 8.55 11.10 6.88
N LEU A 45 9.41 10.15 7.26
CA LEU A 45 9.41 8.81 6.69
C LEU A 45 8.40 7.97 7.48
N LEU A 46 7.43 7.42 6.74
CA LEU A 46 6.42 6.53 7.28
C LEU A 46 6.67 5.12 6.78
N GLU A 47 6.57 4.15 7.67
CA GLU A 47 6.39 2.76 7.30
C GLU A 47 4.95 2.38 7.60
N ALA A 48 4.26 1.83 6.61
CA ALA A 48 2.88 1.42 6.70
C ALA A 48 2.68 0.04 6.10
N GLU A 49 1.83 -0.75 6.74
CA GLU A 49 1.29 -1.96 6.16
C GLU A 49 -0.19 -1.75 5.86
N LEU A 50 -0.55 -1.89 4.59
CA LEU A 50 -1.88 -1.58 4.07
C LEU A 50 -2.50 -2.85 3.46
N ALA A 51 -3.75 -3.13 3.85
CA ALA A 51 -4.51 -4.23 3.31
C ALA A 51 -4.88 -3.97 1.85
N THR A 52 -4.90 -5.05 1.06
CA THR A 52 -5.37 -5.04 -0.33
C THR A 52 -6.78 -5.60 -0.49
N GLN A 53 -7.37 -6.15 0.58
CA GLN A 53 -8.70 -6.76 0.64
C GLN A 53 -9.45 -6.36 1.93
N PRO A 54 -10.81 -6.35 1.92
CA PRO A 54 -11.67 -6.53 0.74
C PRO A 54 -11.55 -5.37 -0.25
N ARG A 55 -10.99 -4.25 0.22
CA ARG A 55 -10.71 -3.04 -0.55
C ARG A 55 -9.25 -2.64 -0.34
N SER A 56 -8.55 -2.33 -1.43
CA SER A 56 -7.15 -1.89 -1.35
C SER A 56 -7.04 -0.44 -0.91
N VAL A 57 -6.25 -0.17 0.12
CA VAL A 57 -5.93 1.19 0.60
C VAL A 57 -4.65 1.67 -0.08
N ARG A 58 -4.73 2.83 -0.75
CA ARG A 58 -3.56 3.47 -1.37
C ARG A 58 -2.81 4.33 -0.34
N PRO A 59 -1.48 4.46 -0.46
CA PRO A 59 -0.71 5.39 0.38
C PRO A 59 -1.26 6.82 0.37
N SER A 60 -1.66 7.33 -0.81
CA SER A 60 -2.28 8.65 -0.96
C SER A 60 -3.60 8.80 -0.19
N GLU A 61 -4.42 7.74 -0.11
CA GLU A 61 -5.65 7.79 0.67
C GLU A 61 -5.34 7.88 2.17
N LEU A 62 -4.34 7.13 2.64
CA LEU A 62 -3.86 7.25 4.02
C LEU A 62 -3.37 8.67 4.32
N LEU A 63 -2.56 9.27 3.44
CA LEU A 63 -2.00 10.60 3.63
C LEU A 63 -3.04 11.72 3.54
N ALA A 64 -4.00 11.59 2.63
CA ALA A 64 -5.12 12.52 2.50
C ALA A 64 -6.04 12.51 3.73
N ALA A 65 -6.06 11.40 4.47
CA ALA A 65 -6.85 11.29 5.67
C ALA A 65 -6.25 12.04 6.88
N PHE A 66 -4.98 12.44 6.83
CA PHE A 66 -4.37 13.24 7.89
C PHE A 66 -5.05 14.62 8.03
N ASP A 67 -4.95 15.19 9.23
CA ASP A 67 -5.44 16.53 9.53
C ASP A 67 -4.28 17.40 10.07
N PRO A 68 -3.78 18.36 9.29
CA PRO A 68 -4.14 18.64 7.89
C PRO A 68 -3.64 17.55 6.92
N PRO A 69 -4.23 17.43 5.71
CA PRO A 69 -3.84 16.45 4.70
C PRO A 69 -2.35 16.53 4.34
N ARG A 70 -1.75 15.38 4.04
CA ARG A 70 -0.34 15.26 3.64
C ARG A 70 -0.23 14.82 2.19
N ASN A 71 0.84 15.23 1.53
CA ASN A 71 1.18 14.82 0.17
C ASN A 71 2.16 13.64 0.19
N GLU A 72 2.08 12.79 -0.84
CA GLU A 72 3.06 11.74 -1.07
C GLU A 72 4.42 12.36 -1.44
N GLY A 73 5.48 11.87 -0.79
CA GLY A 73 6.85 12.01 -1.28
C GLY A 73 7.24 10.83 -2.17
N ARG A 74 8.40 10.23 -1.92
CA ARG A 74 8.77 8.95 -2.54
C ARG A 74 8.05 7.80 -1.84
N VAL A 75 7.35 6.97 -2.61
CA VAL A 75 6.66 5.79 -2.12
C VAL A 75 7.27 4.55 -2.75
N CYS A 76 7.64 3.56 -1.93
CA CYS A 76 8.19 2.28 -2.38
C CYS A 76 7.52 1.14 -1.63
N ARG A 77 7.18 0.06 -2.34
CA ARG A 77 6.71 -1.18 -1.71
C ARG A 77 7.92 -2.03 -1.34
N THR A 78 8.18 -2.16 -0.05
CA THR A 78 9.30 -2.97 0.48
C THR A 78 8.95 -4.44 0.67
N HIS A 79 7.68 -4.73 0.96
CA HIS A 79 7.17 -6.07 1.17
C HIS A 79 5.82 -6.24 0.48
N GLN A 80 5.52 -7.46 0.06
CA GLN A 80 4.18 -7.84 -0.36
C GLN A 80 3.78 -9.11 0.40
N TRP A 81 2.60 -9.13 0.98
CA TRP A 81 2.19 -10.28 1.80
C TRP A 81 0.97 -10.95 1.18
N ILE A 82 1.02 -12.27 1.11
CA ILE A 82 -0.11 -13.13 0.81
C ILE A 82 -0.39 -14.04 2.01
N ILE A 83 -1.64 -14.43 2.16
CA ILE A 83 -2.07 -15.41 3.16
C ILE A 83 -2.32 -16.72 2.39
N THR A 84 -1.58 -17.77 2.75
CA THR A 84 -1.73 -19.11 2.17
C THR A 84 -1.71 -20.11 3.31
N ASP A 85 -2.75 -20.95 3.40
CA ASP A 85 -2.95 -21.90 4.50
C ASP A 85 -2.89 -21.24 5.89
N GLY A 86 -3.43 -20.02 6.00
CA GLY A 86 -3.42 -19.23 7.24
C GLY A 86 -2.06 -18.63 7.61
N ALA A 87 -0.99 -18.93 6.86
CA ALA A 87 0.33 -18.36 7.06
C ALA A 87 0.58 -17.16 6.16
N ARG A 88 1.19 -16.12 6.71
CA ARG A 88 1.61 -14.92 5.99
C ARG A 88 2.99 -15.12 5.37
N ARG A 89 3.11 -14.90 4.05
CA ARG A 89 4.34 -15.15 3.28
C ARG A 89 4.50 -14.11 2.16
N GLU A 90 5.71 -13.95 1.64
CA GLU A 90 5.96 -13.17 0.41
C GLU A 90 5.44 -13.94 -0.81
N PRO A 91 4.91 -13.26 -1.85
CA PRO A 91 4.58 -13.86 -3.13
C PRO A 91 5.76 -14.59 -3.75
N ILE A 92 5.47 -15.70 -4.43
CA ILE A 92 6.46 -16.40 -5.24
C ILE A 92 6.85 -15.50 -6.43
N PRO A 93 8.14 -15.20 -6.65
CA PRO A 93 8.55 -14.38 -7.78
C PRO A 93 8.15 -15.00 -9.12
N ALA A 94 7.65 -14.19 -10.05
CA ALA A 94 7.16 -14.68 -11.35
C ALA A 94 8.23 -15.41 -12.19
N HIS A 95 9.51 -15.16 -11.94
CA HIS A 95 10.64 -15.82 -12.62
C HIS A 95 11.04 -17.17 -11.99
N ALA A 96 10.35 -17.63 -10.94
CA ALA A 96 10.65 -18.90 -10.29
C ALA A 96 10.28 -20.13 -11.16
N THR A 97 9.57 -19.93 -12.28
CA THR A 97 9.26 -20.99 -13.26
C THR A 97 9.72 -20.58 -14.66
N SER A 98 11.01 -20.75 -14.94
CA SER A 98 11.49 -20.87 -16.32
C SER A 98 11.38 -22.35 -16.74
N ARG A 99 10.20 -22.79 -17.17
CA ARG A 99 10.11 -24.00 -18.01
C ARG A 99 10.36 -23.54 -19.44
N ALA A 100 11.46 -23.97 -20.05
CA ALA A 100 11.70 -23.75 -21.47
C ALA A 100 10.45 -24.23 -22.26
N PRO A 101 9.95 -23.46 -23.24
CA PRO A 101 8.89 -23.95 -24.12
C PRO A 101 9.37 -25.28 -24.73
N ALA A 102 8.54 -26.32 -24.66
CA ALA A 102 8.83 -27.56 -25.35
C ALA A 102 8.91 -27.24 -26.85
N GLU A 103 10.03 -27.59 -27.48
CA GLU A 103 10.17 -27.44 -28.93
C GLU A 103 9.02 -28.20 -29.60
N ALA A 104 8.13 -27.45 -30.24
CA ALA A 104 7.08 -28.02 -31.06
C ALA A 104 7.78 -28.70 -32.23
N GLY A 105 7.78 -30.03 -32.22
CA GLY A 105 8.36 -30.83 -33.29
C GLY A 105 7.77 -30.44 -34.64
N ALA A 106 8.64 -30.02 -35.54
CA ALA A 106 8.31 -29.78 -36.93
C ALA A 106 7.75 -31.07 -37.56
N ARG A 107 6.61 -30.96 -38.22
CA ARG A 107 6.14 -31.89 -39.25
C ARG A 107 5.74 -31.08 -40.46
#